data_AF-A0A7S2FTP3-F1
#
_entry.id   AF-A0A7S2FTP3-F1
#
_cell.length_a   1.000
_cell.length_b   1.000
_cell.length_c   1.000
_cell.angle_alpha   90.00
_cell.angle_beta   90.00
_cell.angle_gamma   90.00
#
_symmetry.space_group_name_H-M   'P 1'
#
loop_
_entity.id
_entity.type
_entity.pdbx_description
1 polymer ?
#
loop_
_entity_poly.entity_id
_entity_poly.type
_entity_poly.pdbx_seq_one_letter_code
_entity_poly.pdbx_strand_id
1 'polypeptide(L)'
;NLYVAVRTNEGLARYAGPGAFNDPDMLVGSDPSAAVYLTPLQVQAQFSLWAVMASPLLLGASLLHMKESDLEVYLNAEAIAINQDVLGQQGNVVWSNCPPFEPRDNWWMSPWSMPYDVAVMWTKALTALLAATLPAALLLFRTLFSSAVRGGNTGSASKTKGDRAKATGKASKQPKNRGTCMGCFLWSALLVCTFFSSLGAGGLVWIWTTRPTLDACQQVWARTLDGGATALCLINFASVEVGVVCDARCMAAAGLQGEVRIRDVVRHVDVGVSATVSTTLAADGGSALYRIERA
;
A
#
# COMPACT_ATOMS: atom_id res chain seq x y z
N ASN A 1 -6.92 -4.99 7.51
CA ASN A 1 -6.06 -4.06 6.72
C ASN A 1 -6.67 -2.68 6.82
N LEU A 2 -5.98 -1.72 7.44
CA LEU A 2 -6.48 -0.36 7.70
C LEU A 2 -7.03 0.32 6.44
N TYR A 3 -6.29 0.25 5.33
CA TYR A 3 -6.69 0.86 4.07
C TYR A 3 -8.06 0.36 3.61
N VAL A 4 -8.25 -0.97 3.55
CA VAL A 4 -9.52 -1.56 3.06
C VAL A 4 -10.70 -1.15 3.94
N ALA A 5 -10.55 -1.17 5.26
CA ALA A 5 -11.61 -0.77 6.18
C ALA A 5 -12.03 0.70 5.97
N VAL A 6 -11.05 1.60 5.88
CA VAL A 6 -11.28 3.03 5.63
C VAL A 6 -11.93 3.24 4.26
N ARG A 7 -11.36 2.64 3.21
CA ARG A 7 -11.86 2.79 1.83
C ARG A 7 -13.28 2.24 1.66
N THR A 8 -13.64 1.20 2.40
CA THR A 8 -15.00 0.63 2.36
C THR A 8 -16.01 1.53 3.06
N ASN A 9 -15.58 2.20 4.11
CA ASN A 9 -16.44 3.13 4.86
C ASN A 9 -16.58 4.51 4.18
N GLU A 10 -15.80 4.77 3.12
CA GLU A 10 -15.91 5.97 2.29
C GLU A 10 -17.30 6.09 1.66
N GLY A 11 -17.90 7.28 1.78
CA GLY A 11 -19.19 7.57 1.17
C GLY A 11 -20.41 6.97 1.89
N LEU A 12 -20.19 6.25 2.99
CA LEU A 12 -21.27 5.76 3.85
C LEU A 12 -21.73 6.79 4.89
N ALA A 13 -21.10 7.97 4.94
CA ALA A 13 -21.37 8.99 5.95
C ALA A 13 -22.85 9.40 6.04
N ARG A 14 -23.58 9.39 4.91
CA ARG A 14 -25.03 9.69 4.86
C ARG A 14 -25.92 8.70 5.61
N TYR A 15 -25.40 7.53 5.97
CA TYR A 15 -26.11 6.48 6.70
C TYR A 15 -25.77 6.45 8.19
N ALA A 16 -24.77 7.22 8.64
CA ALA A 16 -24.37 7.31 10.03
C ALA A 16 -25.01 8.54 10.73
N GLY A 17 -25.39 8.36 11.99
CA GLY A 17 -25.91 9.42 12.84
C GLY A 17 -26.21 8.93 14.26
N PRO A 18 -26.67 9.81 15.16
CA PRO A 18 -27.05 9.43 16.52
C PRO A 18 -28.01 8.23 16.54
N GLY A 19 -27.58 7.15 17.21
CA GLY A 19 -28.33 5.90 17.34
C GLY A 19 -27.94 4.80 16.35
N ALA A 20 -27.25 5.11 15.24
CA ALA A 20 -26.76 4.11 14.29
C ALA A 20 -25.50 4.62 13.56
N PHE A 21 -24.36 3.96 13.80
CA PHE A 21 -23.07 4.35 13.25
C PHE A 21 -22.52 3.27 12.33
N ASN A 22 -21.77 3.68 11.31
CA ASN A 22 -21.06 2.71 10.47
C ASN A 22 -19.87 2.14 11.25
N ASP A 23 -19.77 0.81 11.24
CA ASP A 23 -18.74 0.06 11.94
C ASP A 23 -17.71 -0.51 10.96
N PRO A 24 -16.53 0.13 10.82
CA PRO A 24 -15.41 -0.38 10.03
C PRO A 24 -14.57 -1.46 10.77
N ASP A 25 -15.13 -2.11 11.79
CA ASP A 25 -14.55 -3.16 12.64
C ASP A 25 -13.68 -2.61 13.80
N MET A 26 -13.24 -3.52 14.67
CA MET A 26 -12.55 -3.22 15.93
C MET A 26 -11.19 -2.52 15.77
N LEU A 27 -10.77 -1.80 16.80
CA LEU A 27 -9.44 -1.23 16.96
C LEU A 27 -8.40 -2.35 17.16
N VAL A 28 -7.36 -2.32 16.35
CA VAL A 28 -6.28 -3.31 16.32
C VAL A 28 -5.02 -2.67 16.91
N GLY A 29 -4.39 -3.36 17.86
CA GLY A 29 -3.16 -2.90 18.52
C GLY A 29 -1.90 -3.26 17.74
N SER A 30 -0.75 -2.91 18.32
CA SER A 30 0.58 -3.13 17.75
C SER A 30 1.34 -4.30 18.37
N ASP A 31 0.66 -5.16 19.16
CA ASP A 31 1.26 -6.37 19.71
C ASP A 31 1.50 -7.42 18.61
N PRO A 32 2.76 -7.75 18.30
CA PRO A 32 3.09 -8.73 17.25
C PRO A 32 2.67 -10.16 17.59
N SER A 33 2.26 -10.45 18.84
CA SER A 33 1.74 -11.76 19.23
C SER A 33 0.29 -11.98 18.79
N ALA A 34 -0.43 -10.91 18.43
CA ALA A 34 -1.79 -11.00 17.94
C ALA A 34 -1.85 -11.55 16.50
N ALA A 35 -2.97 -12.22 16.16
CA ALA A 35 -3.19 -12.75 14.81
C ALA A 35 -3.22 -11.66 13.72
N VAL A 36 -3.68 -10.47 14.09
CA VAL A 36 -3.66 -9.26 13.27
C VAL A 36 -3.10 -8.15 14.14
N TYR A 37 -2.10 -7.42 13.64
CA TYR A 37 -1.48 -6.31 14.33
C TYR A 37 -1.13 -5.19 13.34
N LEU A 38 -0.99 -3.98 13.87
CA LEU A 38 -0.60 -2.78 13.14
C LEU A 38 0.76 -2.27 13.62
N THR A 39 1.43 -1.43 12.84
CA THR A 39 2.55 -0.63 13.39
C THR A 39 2.00 0.44 14.35
N PRO A 40 2.76 0.95 15.32
CA PRO A 40 2.28 2.02 16.21
C PRO A 40 1.76 3.25 15.44
N LEU A 41 2.41 3.59 14.32
CA LEU A 41 1.95 4.65 13.41
C LEU A 41 0.57 4.34 12.81
N GLN A 42 0.35 3.11 12.39
CA GLN A 42 -0.95 2.65 11.86
C GLN A 42 -2.03 2.58 12.94
N VAL A 43 -1.68 2.29 14.19
CA VAL A 43 -2.61 2.36 15.33
C VAL A 43 -3.11 3.80 15.52
N GLN A 44 -2.19 4.79 15.51
CA GLN A 44 -2.55 6.21 15.57
C GLN A 44 -3.46 6.62 14.40
N ALA A 45 -3.14 6.16 13.19
CA ALA A 45 -3.96 6.41 12.01
C ALA A 45 -5.34 5.78 12.10
N GLN A 46 -5.44 4.53 12.55
CA GLN A 46 -6.71 3.87 12.76
C GLN A 46 -7.57 4.68 13.74
N PHE A 47 -7.01 5.05 14.89
CA PHE A 47 -7.74 5.78 15.90
C PHE A 47 -8.21 7.16 15.41
N SER A 48 -7.33 7.90 14.72
CA SER A 48 -7.65 9.21 14.13
C SER A 48 -8.78 9.12 13.10
N LEU A 49 -8.75 8.09 12.24
CA LEU A 49 -9.78 7.88 11.22
C LEU A 49 -11.10 7.41 11.85
N TRP A 50 -11.07 6.49 12.81
CA TRP A 50 -12.28 6.09 13.53
C TRP A 50 -12.90 7.26 14.29
N ALA A 51 -12.08 8.16 14.85
CA ALA A 51 -12.55 9.36 15.50
C ALA A 51 -13.28 10.30 14.54
N VAL A 52 -12.67 10.67 13.41
CA VAL A 52 -13.32 11.56 12.42
C VAL A 52 -14.53 10.91 11.75
N MET A 53 -14.54 9.58 11.62
CA MET A 53 -15.67 8.83 11.04
C MET A 53 -16.85 8.64 12.01
N ALA A 54 -16.75 9.04 13.29
CA ALA A 54 -17.71 8.67 14.34
C ALA A 54 -17.95 7.16 14.44
N SER A 55 -16.90 6.37 14.19
CA SER A 55 -16.99 4.91 14.25
C SER A 55 -16.97 4.42 15.71
N PRO A 56 -17.57 3.26 16.01
CA PRO A 56 -17.45 2.63 17.31
C PRO A 56 -15.98 2.42 17.71
N LEU A 57 -15.58 2.89 18.89
CA LEU A 57 -14.23 2.71 19.43
C LEU A 57 -14.13 1.43 20.27
N LEU A 58 -14.30 0.28 19.60
CA LEU A 58 -14.26 -1.04 20.24
C LEU A 58 -12.84 -1.60 20.21
N LEU A 59 -12.21 -1.78 21.37
CA LEU A 59 -10.87 -2.36 21.47
C LEU A 59 -10.89 -3.87 21.19
N GLY A 60 -10.21 -4.30 20.12
CA GLY A 60 -9.93 -5.70 19.81
C GLY A 60 -8.54 -6.17 20.28
N ALA A 61 -7.69 -5.24 20.76
CA ALA A 61 -6.37 -5.53 21.29
C ALA A 61 -6.41 -6.12 22.72
N SER A 62 -5.41 -6.92 23.08
CA SER A 62 -5.28 -7.45 24.45
C SER A 62 -4.95 -6.34 25.44
N LEU A 63 -5.84 -6.12 26.42
CA LEU A 63 -5.62 -5.15 27.49
C LEU A 63 -4.49 -5.58 28.46
N LEU A 64 -4.23 -6.88 28.58
CA LEU A 64 -3.23 -7.41 29.52
C LEU A 64 -1.80 -7.16 29.06
N HIS A 65 -1.58 -7.07 27.75
CA HIS A 65 -0.27 -6.92 27.13
C HIS A 65 -0.21 -5.69 26.22
N MET A 66 -1.05 -4.69 26.49
CA MET A 66 -1.10 -3.48 25.68
C MET A 66 0.20 -2.69 25.84
N LYS A 67 0.76 -2.27 24.70
CA LYS A 67 1.96 -1.42 24.70
C LYS A 67 1.59 0.00 25.11
N GLU A 68 2.52 0.67 25.76
CA GLU A 68 2.34 2.08 26.17
C GLU A 68 2.01 2.99 24.98
N SER A 69 2.62 2.74 23.81
CA SER A 69 2.33 3.51 22.59
C SER A 69 0.88 3.38 22.13
N ASP A 70 0.25 2.22 22.35
CA ASP A 70 -1.15 2.00 21.98
C ASP A 70 -2.08 2.64 23.02
N LEU A 71 -1.71 2.54 24.31
CA LEU A 71 -2.43 3.21 25.40
C LEU A 71 -2.47 4.72 25.22
N GLU A 72 -1.34 5.35 24.88
CA GLU A 72 -1.27 6.79 24.62
C GLU A 72 -2.26 7.21 23.52
N VAL A 73 -2.35 6.43 22.44
CA VAL A 73 -3.30 6.66 21.36
C VAL A 73 -4.74 6.48 21.85
N TYR A 74 -5.06 5.35 22.47
CA TYR A 74 -6.42 5.03 22.88
C TYR A 74 -6.96 5.86 24.05
N LEU A 75 -6.07 6.51 24.81
CA LEU A 75 -6.42 7.43 25.91
C LEU A 75 -6.42 8.90 25.47
N ASN A 76 -6.20 9.21 24.19
CA ASN A 76 -6.23 10.58 23.70
C ASN A 76 -7.66 11.16 23.82
N ALA A 77 -7.88 11.93 24.88
CA ALA A 77 -9.18 12.49 25.23
C ALA A 77 -9.71 13.48 24.18
N GLU A 78 -8.84 14.16 23.44
CA GLU A 78 -9.24 15.11 22.40
C GLU A 78 -9.73 14.38 21.14
N ALA A 79 -9.07 13.29 20.74
CA ALA A 79 -9.55 12.43 19.65
C ALA A 79 -10.86 11.71 20.03
N ILE A 80 -11.00 11.27 21.29
CA ILE A 80 -12.27 10.71 21.81
C ILE A 80 -13.36 11.78 21.81
N ALA A 81 -13.06 13.01 22.23
CA ALA A 81 -14.02 14.12 22.22
C ALA A 81 -14.49 14.46 20.80
N ILE A 82 -13.59 14.34 19.80
CA ILE A 82 -14.02 14.34 18.40
C ILE A 82 -14.97 13.16 18.19
N ASN A 83 -14.56 11.90 18.37
CA ASN A 83 -15.44 10.75 18.11
C ASN A 83 -16.85 10.87 18.74
N GLN A 84 -16.93 11.35 19.98
CA GLN A 84 -18.15 11.47 20.80
C GLN A 84 -18.91 12.80 20.64
N ASP A 85 -18.58 13.59 19.62
CA ASP A 85 -19.29 14.83 19.31
C ASP A 85 -20.80 14.60 19.16
N VAL A 86 -21.60 15.48 19.77
CA VAL A 86 -23.06 15.31 19.88
C VAL A 86 -23.80 15.37 18.56
N LEU A 87 -23.21 15.97 17.50
CA LEU A 87 -23.81 15.92 16.17
C LEU A 87 -23.82 14.48 15.61
N GLY A 88 -22.92 13.62 16.09
CA GLY A 88 -22.84 12.20 15.72
C GLY A 88 -22.65 11.97 14.21
N GLN A 89 -22.14 12.96 13.48
CA GLN A 89 -21.96 12.86 12.03
C GLN A 89 -20.69 12.05 11.73
N GLN A 90 -20.69 11.32 10.62
CA GLN A 90 -19.47 10.75 10.07
C GLN A 90 -18.76 11.78 9.18
N GLY A 91 -17.43 11.87 9.29
CA GLY A 91 -16.61 12.68 8.39
C GLY A 91 -16.63 12.21 6.94
N ASN A 92 -16.40 13.14 6.02
CA ASN A 92 -16.32 12.87 4.59
C ASN A 92 -14.90 13.13 4.08
N VAL A 93 -14.50 12.40 3.03
CA VAL A 93 -13.29 12.72 2.26
C VAL A 93 -13.54 14.02 1.49
N VAL A 94 -12.76 15.05 1.79
CA VAL A 94 -12.84 16.36 1.11
C VAL A 94 -11.76 16.52 0.04
N TRP A 95 -10.69 15.73 0.13
CA TRP A 95 -9.67 15.64 -0.91
C TRP A 95 -9.04 14.24 -0.91
N SER A 96 -8.77 13.72 -2.09
CA SER A 96 -8.02 12.47 -2.27
C SER A 96 -7.34 12.43 -3.64
N ASN A 97 -6.14 11.87 -3.66
CA ASN A 97 -5.45 11.45 -4.89
C ASN A 97 -5.26 9.92 -4.96
N CYS A 98 -5.98 9.17 -4.12
CA CYS A 98 -5.94 7.72 -4.12
C CYS A 98 -6.60 7.17 -5.40
N PRO A 99 -6.16 6.01 -5.89
CA PRO A 99 -6.83 5.34 -7.00
C PRO A 99 -8.28 4.99 -6.63
N PRO A 100 -9.17 4.86 -7.64
CA PRO A 100 -10.53 4.36 -7.42
C PRO A 100 -10.52 3.08 -6.59
N PHE A 101 -11.40 3.02 -5.61
CA PHE A 101 -11.59 1.82 -4.79
C PHE A 101 -12.84 1.09 -5.25
N GLU A 102 -12.65 -0.17 -5.64
CA GLU A 102 -13.74 -1.10 -5.90
C GLU A 102 -13.73 -2.13 -4.78
N PRO A 103 -14.72 -2.10 -3.86
CA PRO A 103 -14.90 -3.19 -2.91
C PRO A 103 -15.17 -4.47 -3.72
N ARG A 104 -14.29 -5.47 -3.65
CA ARG A 104 -14.48 -6.72 -4.40
C ARG A 104 -15.25 -7.73 -3.55
N ASP A 105 -16.34 -8.24 -4.11
CA ASP A 105 -17.29 -9.19 -3.48
C ASP A 105 -16.70 -10.59 -3.16
N ASN A 106 -15.41 -10.83 -3.39
CA ASN A 106 -14.76 -12.14 -3.26
C ASN A 106 -13.47 -12.13 -2.41
N TRP A 107 -13.54 -11.54 -1.22
CA TRP A 107 -12.49 -11.39 -0.20
C TRP A 107 -11.52 -12.58 0.03
N TRP A 108 -11.89 -13.81 -0.34
CA TRP A 108 -11.06 -15.02 -0.24
C TRP A 108 -10.10 -15.25 -1.43
N MET A 109 -10.16 -14.44 -2.50
CA MET A 109 -9.27 -14.52 -3.68
C MET A 109 -8.34 -13.32 -3.85
N SER A 110 -8.29 -12.39 -2.89
CA SER A 110 -7.47 -11.18 -3.03
C SER A 110 -6.03 -11.42 -2.58
N PRO A 111 -5.01 -11.07 -3.39
CA PRO A 111 -3.61 -11.08 -2.95
C PRO A 111 -3.34 -10.19 -1.72
N TRP A 112 -4.25 -9.26 -1.43
CA TRP A 112 -4.05 -8.18 -0.44
C TRP A 112 -4.69 -8.42 0.93
N SER A 113 -5.53 -9.45 1.06
CA SER A 113 -6.24 -9.79 2.30
C SER A 113 -5.53 -10.86 3.12
N MET A 114 -4.51 -11.51 2.58
CA MET A 114 -3.67 -12.45 3.32
C MET A 114 -2.38 -11.76 3.77
N PRO A 115 -1.80 -12.15 4.94
CA PRO A 115 -0.45 -11.77 5.29
C PRO A 115 0.61 -12.32 4.30
N TYR A 116 0.21 -13.19 3.37
CA TYR A 116 1.03 -13.76 2.30
C TYR A 116 0.27 -13.78 0.97
N ASP A 117 0.88 -13.24 -0.08
CA ASP A 117 0.34 -13.21 -1.45
C ASP A 117 0.12 -14.63 -2.01
N VAL A 118 -1.14 -15.08 -2.14
CA VAL A 118 -1.48 -16.25 -2.96
C VAL A 118 -2.37 -15.80 -4.12
N ALA A 119 -1.75 -15.28 -5.18
CA ALA A 119 -2.41 -15.11 -6.46
C ALA A 119 -2.46 -16.47 -7.19
N VAL A 120 -3.55 -17.23 -7.00
CA VAL A 120 -3.82 -18.38 -7.88
C VAL A 120 -4.32 -17.85 -9.22
N MET A 121 -3.39 -17.47 -10.10
CA MET A 121 -3.73 -17.05 -11.45
C MET A 121 -4.15 -18.30 -12.24
N TRP A 122 -5.44 -18.42 -12.57
CA TRP A 122 -5.97 -19.55 -13.32
C TRP A 122 -5.29 -19.69 -14.68
N THR A 123 -4.69 -20.87 -14.89
CA THR A 123 -3.84 -21.30 -16.00
C THR A 123 -4.48 -21.30 -17.39
N LYS A 124 -5.77 -20.96 -17.55
CA LYS A 124 -6.50 -21.18 -18.82
C LYS A 124 -5.89 -20.47 -20.02
N ALA A 125 -5.42 -19.23 -19.86
CA ALA A 125 -4.80 -18.46 -20.95
C ALA A 125 -3.39 -19.00 -21.31
N LEU A 126 -2.62 -19.47 -20.32
CA LEU A 126 -1.26 -19.97 -20.53
C LEU A 126 -1.27 -21.35 -21.21
N THR A 127 -2.21 -22.23 -20.86
CA THR A 127 -2.40 -23.52 -21.54
C THR A 127 -2.80 -23.37 -23.00
N ALA A 128 -3.61 -22.37 -23.35
CA ALA A 128 -4.00 -22.12 -24.73
C ALA A 128 -2.83 -21.59 -25.59
N LEU A 129 -1.98 -20.72 -25.02
CA LEU A 129 -0.83 -20.15 -25.72
C LEU A 129 0.30 -21.18 -25.94
N LEU A 130 0.51 -22.09 -24.97
CA LEU A 130 1.46 -23.20 -25.09
C LEU A 130 0.98 -24.25 -26.10
N ALA A 131 -0.32 -24.59 -26.11
CA ALA A 131 -0.89 -25.51 -27.10
C ALA A 131 -0.79 -24.99 -28.54
N ALA A 132 -0.88 -23.68 -28.74
CA ALA A 132 -0.80 -23.07 -30.07
C ALA A 132 0.63 -22.97 -30.64
N THR A 133 1.67 -22.98 -29.79
CA THR A 133 3.06 -22.69 -30.19
C THR A 133 3.96 -23.92 -30.26
N LEU A 134 3.62 -24.99 -29.55
CA LEU A 134 4.35 -26.27 -29.54
C LEU A 134 4.51 -26.94 -30.92
N PRO A 135 3.51 -26.95 -31.83
CA PRO A 135 3.65 -27.64 -33.12
C PRO A 135 4.70 -27.00 -34.04
N ALA A 136 4.79 -25.66 -34.03
CA ALA A 136 5.72 -24.90 -34.89
C ALA A 136 7.17 -25.02 -34.41
N ALA A 137 7.39 -25.05 -33.09
CA ALA A 137 8.72 -25.20 -32.48
C ALA A 137 9.33 -26.59 -32.75
N LEU A 138 8.50 -27.66 -32.71
CA LEU A 138 8.93 -29.03 -33.02
C LEU A 138 9.32 -29.22 -34.50
N LEU A 139 8.63 -28.54 -35.41
CA LEU A 139 8.97 -28.56 -36.85
C LEU A 139 10.30 -27.85 -37.14
N LEU A 140 10.55 -26.69 -36.52
CA LEU A 140 11.82 -25.96 -36.64
C LEU A 140 12.99 -26.74 -36.06
N PHE A 141 12.80 -27.45 -34.94
CA PHE A 141 13.85 -28.27 -34.35
C PHE A 141 14.22 -29.46 -35.26
N ARG A 142 13.22 -30.08 -35.91
CA ARG A 142 13.42 -31.25 -36.77
C ARG A 142 14.10 -30.91 -38.10
N THR A 143 13.86 -29.72 -38.66
CA THR A 143 14.53 -29.24 -39.88
C THR A 143 15.97 -28.84 -39.63
N LEU A 144 16.25 -28.17 -38.50
CA LEU A 144 17.61 -27.77 -38.12
C LEU A 144 18.49 -28.97 -37.74
N PHE A 145 17.94 -29.98 -37.05
CA PHE A 145 18.70 -31.18 -36.69
C PHE A 145 19.01 -32.07 -37.92
N SER A 146 18.11 -32.11 -38.91
CA SER A 146 18.34 -32.85 -40.15
C SER A 146 19.40 -32.21 -41.06
N SER A 147 19.66 -30.91 -40.89
CA SER A 147 20.72 -30.16 -41.59
C SER A 147 22.09 -30.36 -40.94
N ALA A 148 22.17 -30.43 -39.60
CA ALA A 148 23.43 -30.59 -38.88
C ALA A 148 24.09 -31.97 -39.06
N VAL A 149 23.31 -33.02 -39.29
CA VAL A 149 23.84 -34.40 -39.44
C VAL A 149 24.45 -34.66 -40.83
N ARG A 150 24.24 -33.79 -41.82
CA ARG A 150 24.76 -33.96 -43.20
C ARG A 150 26.05 -33.20 -43.53
N GLY A 151 26.59 -32.39 -42.61
CA GLY A 151 27.73 -31.49 -42.87
C GLY A 151 29.09 -31.92 -42.32
N GLY A 152 29.23 -33.11 -41.74
CA GLY A 152 30.47 -33.55 -41.08
C GLY A 152 31.44 -34.30 -41.98
N ASN A 153 32.26 -33.59 -42.78
CA ASN A 153 33.61 -34.07 -43.11
C ASN A 153 34.47 -32.98 -43.76
N THR A 154 35.55 -32.54 -43.08
CA THR A 154 36.92 -32.33 -43.58
C THR A 154 37.73 -31.40 -42.65
N GLY A 155 38.91 -31.87 -42.22
CA GLY A 155 40.15 -31.07 -42.26
C GLY A 155 40.65 -30.28 -41.04
N SER A 156 41.45 -30.96 -40.22
CA SER A 156 42.84 -30.59 -39.82
C SER A 156 43.21 -29.25 -39.15
N ALA A 157 43.66 -29.38 -37.89
CA ALA A 157 44.87 -28.87 -37.23
C ALA A 157 45.41 -27.43 -37.45
N SER A 158 45.69 -26.72 -36.33
CA SER A 158 47.03 -26.15 -36.02
C SER A 158 47.04 -25.39 -34.66
N LYS A 159 48.18 -25.47 -33.96
CA LYS A 159 48.55 -24.88 -32.64
C LYS A 159 48.99 -23.41 -32.74
N THR A 160 48.87 -22.66 -31.63
CA THR A 160 49.90 -21.83 -30.91
C THR A 160 49.21 -21.02 -29.79
N LYS A 161 49.51 -21.17 -28.48
CA LYS A 161 50.61 -20.67 -27.61
C LYS A 161 50.79 -19.13 -27.59
N GLY A 162 50.71 -18.50 -26.41
CA GLY A 162 51.36 -17.20 -26.15
C GLY A 162 50.65 -16.23 -25.18
N ASP A 163 50.90 -16.40 -23.89
CA ASP A 163 51.31 -15.40 -22.89
C ASP A 163 50.53 -14.10 -22.55
N ARG A 164 50.73 -13.77 -21.27
CA ARG A 164 50.09 -12.78 -20.39
C ARG A 164 50.98 -11.55 -20.26
N ALA A 165 50.43 -10.34 -20.33
CA ALA A 165 51.07 -9.13 -19.77
C ALA A 165 50.06 -8.09 -19.28
N LYS A 166 50.35 -7.55 -18.09
CA LYS A 166 49.67 -6.47 -17.34
C LYS A 166 50.20 -5.09 -17.75
N ALA A 167 49.37 -4.05 -17.69
CA ALA A 167 49.69 -2.67 -17.22
C ALA A 167 48.43 -1.77 -17.35
N THR A 168 47.73 -1.43 -16.27
CA THR A 168 47.81 -0.17 -15.46
C THR A 168 47.39 1.13 -16.17
N GLY A 169 46.32 1.76 -15.67
CA GLY A 169 45.94 3.15 -15.95
C GLY A 169 44.65 3.55 -15.21
N LYS A 170 44.78 4.34 -14.13
CA LYS A 170 43.67 4.93 -13.35
C LYS A 170 43.04 6.09 -14.13
N ALA A 171 41.70 6.12 -14.23
CA ALA A 171 40.92 7.33 -14.44
C ALA A 171 39.58 7.23 -13.69
N SER A 172 39.21 8.31 -13.02
CA SER A 172 38.03 8.47 -12.16
C SER A 172 36.71 8.37 -12.93
N LYS A 173 35.65 7.83 -12.28
CA LYS A 173 34.23 8.10 -12.61
C LYS A 173 33.29 7.64 -11.48
N GLN A 174 32.27 8.47 -11.24
CA GLN A 174 31.17 8.41 -10.26
C GLN A 174 30.59 7.01 -9.94
N PRO A 175 29.95 6.83 -8.75
CA PRO A 175 29.13 5.64 -8.51
C PRO A 175 27.91 5.66 -9.43
N LYS A 176 27.91 4.77 -10.43
CA LYS A 176 26.74 4.45 -11.24
C LYS A 176 25.70 3.73 -10.37
N ASN A 177 24.49 4.27 -10.35
CA ASN A 177 23.28 3.58 -9.90
C ASN A 177 23.25 2.15 -10.47
N ARG A 178 23.25 1.15 -9.59
CA ARG A 178 22.89 -0.22 -9.94
C ARG A 178 21.37 -0.27 -10.08
N GLY A 179 20.87 0.09 -11.26
CA GLY A 179 19.55 -0.37 -11.70
C GLY A 179 19.63 -1.89 -11.86
N THR A 180 19.01 -2.63 -10.97
CA THR A 180 18.77 -4.06 -11.15
C THR A 180 17.90 -4.25 -12.38
N CYS A 181 18.44 -4.95 -13.37
CA CYS A 181 17.83 -5.15 -14.68
C CYS A 181 16.62 -6.10 -14.53
N MET A 182 15.41 -5.54 -14.60
CA MET A 182 14.13 -6.27 -14.51
C MET A 182 14.01 -7.37 -15.59
N GLY A 183 14.77 -7.27 -16.69
CA GLY A 183 14.83 -8.28 -17.74
C GLY A 183 15.52 -9.59 -17.35
N CYS A 184 16.41 -9.60 -16.35
CA CYS A 184 17.10 -10.84 -15.95
C CYS A 184 16.20 -11.76 -15.11
N PHE A 185 15.28 -11.21 -14.31
CA PHE A 185 14.36 -12.02 -13.50
C PHE A 185 13.27 -12.70 -14.33
N LEU A 186 12.78 -12.06 -15.41
CA LEU A 186 11.80 -12.68 -16.30
C LEU A 186 12.35 -13.92 -17.02
N TRP A 187 13.63 -13.90 -17.42
CA TRP A 187 14.24 -15.04 -18.12
C TRP A 187 14.51 -16.23 -17.19
N SER A 188 14.87 -15.97 -15.92
CA SER A 188 15.02 -17.04 -14.93
C SER A 188 13.67 -17.71 -14.60
N ALA A 189 12.61 -16.92 -14.48
CA ALA A 189 11.26 -17.43 -14.18
C ALA A 189 10.68 -18.28 -15.33
N LEU A 190 10.93 -17.90 -16.59
CA LEU A 190 10.47 -18.67 -17.76
C LEU A 190 11.16 -20.04 -17.90
N LEU A 191 12.45 -20.13 -17.56
CA LEU A 191 13.21 -21.39 -17.56
C LEU A 191 12.75 -22.35 -16.46
N VAL A 192 12.43 -21.83 -15.28
CA VAL A 192 11.87 -22.65 -14.18
C VAL A 192 10.46 -23.15 -14.52
N CYS A 193 9.62 -22.30 -15.13
CA CYS A 193 8.27 -22.69 -15.56
C CYS A 193 8.28 -23.78 -16.63
N THR A 194 9.21 -23.74 -17.60
CA THR A 194 9.32 -24.80 -18.62
C THR A 194 9.86 -26.11 -18.05
N PHE A 195 10.73 -26.07 -17.04
CA PHE A 195 11.26 -27.28 -16.39
C PHE A 195 10.24 -27.98 -15.48
N PHE A 196 9.36 -27.24 -14.79
CA PHE A 196 8.32 -27.85 -13.95
C PHE A 196 7.11 -28.33 -14.76
N SER A 197 6.81 -27.70 -15.90
CA SER A 197 5.71 -28.11 -16.78
C SER A 197 5.93 -29.47 -17.43
N SER A 198 7.19 -29.90 -17.62
CA SER A 198 7.53 -31.18 -18.26
C SER A 198 7.47 -32.39 -17.31
N LEU A 199 7.38 -32.16 -16.00
CA LEU A 199 7.38 -33.22 -14.98
C LEU A 199 5.96 -33.65 -14.53
N GLY A 200 4.89 -33.08 -15.09
CA GLY A 200 3.52 -33.48 -14.80
C GLY A 200 3.04 -33.30 -13.35
N ALA A 201 3.89 -32.75 -12.47
CA ALA A 201 3.51 -32.33 -11.14
C ALA A 201 2.90 -30.93 -11.24
N GLY A 202 1.63 -30.78 -10.86
CA GLY A 202 1.00 -29.48 -10.67
C GLY A 202 1.73 -28.70 -9.57
N GLY A 203 2.83 -28.05 -9.94
CA GLY A 203 3.58 -27.18 -9.06
C GLY A 203 2.82 -25.88 -8.89
N LEU A 204 2.38 -25.60 -7.66
CA LEU A 204 2.02 -24.25 -7.24
C LEU A 204 3.22 -23.34 -7.53
N VAL A 205 3.12 -22.53 -8.58
CA VAL A 205 4.08 -21.47 -8.85
C VAL A 205 3.79 -20.36 -7.85
N TRP A 206 4.61 -20.27 -6.82
CA TRP A 206 4.62 -19.15 -5.88
C TRP A 206 5.21 -17.93 -6.58
N ILE A 207 4.36 -17.18 -7.29
CA ILE A 207 4.74 -15.87 -7.81
C ILE A 207 4.69 -14.92 -6.61
N TRP A 208 5.86 -14.54 -6.09
CA TRP A 208 6.00 -13.41 -5.19
C TRP A 208 5.69 -12.13 -5.97
N THR A 209 4.41 -11.79 -6.08
CA THR A 209 4.03 -10.44 -6.50
C THR A 209 4.22 -9.54 -5.29
N THR A 210 5.28 -8.73 -5.27
CA THR A 210 5.37 -7.62 -4.33
C THR A 210 4.07 -6.85 -4.36
N ARG A 211 3.43 -6.61 -3.21
CA ARG A 211 2.34 -5.64 -3.04
C ARG A 211 2.59 -4.46 -3.98
N PRO A 212 1.71 -4.18 -4.97
CA PRO A 212 1.77 -2.91 -5.68
C PRO A 212 1.91 -1.79 -4.66
N THR A 213 3.07 -1.14 -4.69
CA THR A 213 3.30 0.03 -3.85
C THR A 213 2.23 1.04 -4.27
N LEU A 214 1.46 1.52 -3.29
CA LEU A 214 0.60 2.67 -3.53
C LEU A 214 1.55 3.86 -3.65
N ASP A 215 2.01 4.13 -4.88
CA ASP A 215 3.03 5.16 -5.11
C ASP A 215 2.50 6.57 -4.77
N ALA A 216 1.18 6.76 -4.78
CA ALA A 216 0.50 7.95 -4.28
C ALA A 216 -0.92 7.61 -3.81
N CYS A 217 -1.20 7.81 -2.52
CA CYS A 217 -2.55 7.72 -1.97
C CYS A 217 -2.60 8.45 -0.63
N GLN A 218 -3.09 9.68 -0.67
CA GLN A 218 -3.34 10.54 0.47
C GLN A 218 -4.81 10.95 0.47
N GLN A 219 -5.33 11.17 1.67
CA GLN A 219 -6.68 11.66 1.88
C GLN A 219 -6.71 12.73 2.94
N VAL A 220 -7.67 13.63 2.78
CA VAL A 220 -8.10 14.58 3.80
C VAL A 220 -9.56 14.28 4.10
N TRP A 221 -9.84 13.97 5.36
CA TRP A 221 -11.17 13.79 5.89
C TRP A 221 -11.55 15.01 6.71
N ALA A 222 -12.80 15.46 6.58
CA ALA A 222 -13.32 16.57 7.37
C ALA A 222 -14.68 16.23 7.97
N ARG A 223 -14.93 16.79 9.15
CA ARG A 223 -16.22 16.70 9.80
C ARG A 223 -16.51 17.95 10.61
N THR A 224 -17.72 18.49 10.50
CA THR A 224 -18.21 19.53 11.41
C THR A 224 -18.51 18.96 12.79
N LEU A 225 -18.12 19.70 13.83
CA LEU A 225 -18.36 19.41 15.24
C LEU A 225 -19.43 20.36 15.78
N ASP A 226 -20.01 19.99 16.92
CA ASP A 226 -20.87 20.88 17.67
C ASP A 226 -20.13 22.19 18.03
N GLY A 227 -20.87 23.30 18.05
CA GLY A 227 -20.29 24.63 18.20
C GLY A 227 -19.58 25.17 16.95
N GLY A 228 -19.57 24.44 15.84
CA GLY A 228 -19.10 24.93 14.53
C GLY A 228 -17.59 24.80 14.28
N ALA A 229 -16.88 24.08 15.16
CA ALA A 229 -15.51 23.64 14.88
C ALA A 229 -15.50 22.56 13.78
N THR A 230 -14.33 22.28 13.21
CA THR A 230 -14.14 21.22 12.21
C THR A 230 -13.01 20.29 12.66
N ALA A 231 -13.27 18.99 12.69
CA ALA A 231 -12.22 17.98 12.75
C ALA A 231 -11.66 17.74 11.33
N LEU A 232 -10.34 17.80 11.18
CA LEU A 232 -9.65 17.59 9.91
C LEU A 232 -8.57 16.50 10.09
N CYS A 233 -8.70 15.38 9.40
CA CYS A 233 -7.75 14.27 9.46
C CYS A 233 -7.01 14.13 8.14
N LEU A 234 -5.68 14.22 8.17
CA LEU A 234 -4.81 13.97 7.01
C LEU A 234 -4.22 12.56 7.17
N ILE A 235 -4.21 11.76 6.10
CA ILE A 235 -3.66 10.40 6.11
C ILE A 235 -2.84 10.14 4.84
N ASN A 236 -1.73 9.44 5.00
CA ASN A 236 -0.89 8.94 3.93
C ASN A 236 -0.86 7.40 3.91
N PHE A 237 -1.48 6.79 2.91
CA PHE A 237 -1.44 5.35 2.66
C PHE A 237 -0.31 4.93 1.72
N ALA A 238 0.43 5.89 1.14
CA ALA A 238 1.53 5.57 0.24
C ALA A 238 2.71 4.98 0.99
N SER A 239 3.52 4.18 0.30
CA SER A 239 4.74 3.57 0.86
C SER A 239 5.93 4.54 0.95
N VAL A 240 5.68 5.84 0.77
CA VAL A 240 6.69 6.91 0.83
C VAL A 240 6.19 8.05 1.72
N GLU A 241 7.11 8.65 2.46
CA GLU A 241 6.84 9.89 3.19
C GLU A 241 6.53 11.02 2.21
N VAL A 242 5.53 11.83 2.53
CA VAL A 242 5.08 12.92 1.65
C VAL A 242 4.46 14.07 2.44
N GLY A 243 4.65 15.29 1.94
CA GLY A 243 3.92 16.46 2.40
C GLY A 243 2.48 16.44 1.91
N VAL A 244 1.52 16.49 2.85
CA VAL A 244 0.09 16.61 2.53
C VAL A 244 -0.35 18.03 2.85
N VAL A 245 -1.02 18.66 1.87
CA VAL A 245 -1.49 20.05 1.97
C VAL A 245 -2.99 20.08 1.70
N CYS A 246 -3.77 20.53 2.68
CA CYS A 246 -5.14 20.96 2.49
C CYS A 246 -5.13 22.45 2.12
N ASP A 247 -5.07 22.71 0.82
CA ASP A 247 -5.06 24.05 0.23
C ASP A 247 -6.42 24.76 0.35
N ALA A 248 -6.55 25.96 -0.21
CA ALA A 248 -7.80 26.73 -0.15
C ALA A 248 -9.03 25.97 -0.69
N ARG A 249 -8.86 25.10 -1.68
CA ARG A 249 -9.96 24.30 -2.24
C ARG A 249 -10.36 23.19 -1.28
N CYS A 250 -9.38 22.50 -0.71
CA CYS A 250 -9.60 21.49 0.33
C CYS A 250 -10.25 22.10 1.58
N MET A 251 -9.77 23.27 2.03
CA MET A 251 -10.33 24.00 3.18
C MET A 251 -11.79 24.40 2.93
N ALA A 252 -12.09 24.94 1.74
CA ALA A 252 -13.46 25.26 1.36
C ALA A 252 -14.37 24.03 1.34
N ALA A 253 -13.87 22.89 0.84
CA ALA A 253 -14.60 21.62 0.86
C ALA A 253 -14.83 21.07 2.29
N ALA A 254 -13.95 21.41 3.24
CA ALA A 254 -14.12 21.15 4.67
C ALA A 254 -15.05 22.15 5.39
N GLY A 255 -15.67 23.10 4.67
CA GLY A 255 -16.53 24.13 5.25
C GLY A 255 -15.78 25.26 5.97
N LEU A 256 -14.47 25.37 5.74
CA LEU A 256 -13.60 26.37 6.34
C LEU A 256 -13.32 27.52 5.35
N GLN A 257 -13.30 28.75 5.84
CA GLN A 257 -13.05 29.95 5.04
C GLN A 257 -12.19 30.93 5.83
N GLY A 258 -11.26 31.59 5.14
CA GLY A 258 -10.35 32.56 5.75
C GLY A 258 -9.32 31.91 6.66
N GLU A 259 -8.82 32.69 7.60
CA GLU A 259 -7.89 32.21 8.62
C GLU A 259 -8.62 31.42 9.71
N VAL A 260 -7.99 30.33 10.15
CA VAL A 260 -8.51 29.44 11.18
C VAL A 260 -7.45 29.17 12.24
N ARG A 261 -7.89 28.95 13.48
CA ARG A 261 -7.04 28.46 14.58
C ARG A 261 -6.97 26.95 14.50
N ILE A 262 -5.75 26.41 14.52
CA ILE A 262 -5.49 24.99 14.32
C ILE A 262 -4.86 24.41 15.58
N ARG A 263 -5.45 23.33 16.10
CA ARG A 263 -4.92 22.52 17.18
C ARG A 263 -4.63 21.11 16.68
N ASP A 264 -3.39 20.65 16.83
CA ASP A 264 -2.99 19.27 16.58
C ASP A 264 -3.39 18.41 17.78
N VAL A 265 -4.41 17.58 17.58
CA VAL A 265 -5.03 16.74 18.62
C VAL A 265 -4.16 15.53 18.95
N VAL A 266 -3.36 15.06 17.99
CA VAL A 266 -2.44 13.93 18.22
C VAL A 266 -1.26 14.39 19.04
N ARG A 267 -0.70 15.56 18.73
CA ARG A 267 0.49 16.10 19.40
C ARG A 267 0.17 16.97 20.62
N HIS A 268 -1.11 17.27 20.86
CA HIS A 268 -1.58 18.16 21.92
C HIS A 268 -0.96 19.57 21.87
N VAL A 269 -0.78 20.11 20.66
CA VAL A 269 -0.11 21.41 20.43
C VAL A 269 -0.99 22.33 19.59
N ASP A 270 -1.09 23.59 19.99
CA ASP A 270 -1.69 24.64 19.17
C ASP A 270 -0.70 25.04 18.07
N VAL A 271 -1.09 24.82 16.81
CA VAL A 271 -0.25 25.06 15.63
C VAL A 271 -0.22 26.55 15.28
N GLY A 272 -1.29 27.28 15.61
CA GLY A 272 -1.44 28.71 15.36
C GLY A 272 -2.58 29.02 14.39
N VAL A 273 -2.51 30.21 13.78
CA VAL A 273 -3.50 30.71 12.82
C VAL A 273 -2.96 30.58 11.41
N SER A 274 -3.74 29.97 10.50
CA SER A 274 -3.37 29.80 9.10
C SER A 274 -4.61 29.70 8.21
N ALA A 275 -4.47 30.01 6.92
CA ALA A 275 -5.50 29.78 5.91
C ALA A 275 -5.46 28.37 5.29
N THR A 276 -4.39 27.62 5.54
CA THR A 276 -4.19 26.24 5.03
C THR A 276 -3.63 25.34 6.12
N VAL A 277 -3.85 24.03 5.97
CA VAL A 277 -3.26 23.00 6.85
C VAL A 277 -2.31 22.15 6.04
N SER A 278 -1.06 22.01 6.50
CA SER A 278 -0.08 21.14 5.88
C SER A 278 0.79 20.45 6.91
N THR A 279 1.23 19.24 6.58
CA THR A 279 2.15 18.46 7.41
C THR A 279 2.84 17.39 6.57
N THR A 280 4.02 16.97 6.98
CA THR A 280 4.71 15.81 6.40
C THR A 280 4.26 14.54 7.12
N LEU A 281 3.78 13.56 6.36
CA LEU A 281 3.27 12.30 6.88
C LEU A 281 4.17 11.16 6.44
N ALA A 282 4.59 10.34 7.41
CA ALA A 282 5.34 9.12 7.17
C ALA A 282 4.60 8.15 6.23
N ALA A 283 5.36 7.24 5.63
CA ALA A 283 4.85 6.17 4.80
C ALA A 283 3.92 5.21 5.58
N ASP A 284 3.10 4.47 4.84
CA ASP A 284 2.34 3.31 5.31
C ASP A 284 1.41 3.60 6.51
N GLY A 285 0.76 4.76 6.52
CA GLY A 285 -0.21 5.15 7.53
C GLY A 285 0.19 6.35 8.39
N GLY A 286 1.10 7.22 7.93
CA GLY A 286 1.32 8.49 8.61
C GLY A 286 0.05 9.32 8.65
N SER A 287 -0.33 9.85 9.81
CA SER A 287 -1.58 10.60 10.00
C SER A 287 -1.40 11.83 10.88
N ALA A 288 -2.33 12.77 10.75
CA ALA A 288 -2.53 13.87 11.68
C ALA A 288 -4.02 14.16 11.85
N LEU A 289 -4.44 14.49 13.06
CA LEU A 289 -5.81 14.89 13.37
C LEU A 289 -5.80 16.28 13.98
N TYR A 290 -6.59 17.18 13.41
CA TYR A 290 -6.70 18.55 13.86
C TYR A 290 -8.12 18.87 14.31
N ARG A 291 -8.23 19.68 15.36
CA ARG A 291 -9.44 20.43 15.68
C ARG A 291 -9.21 21.88 15.21
N ILE A 292 -10.13 22.37 14.38
CA ILE A 292 -10.00 23.66 13.71
C ILE A 292 -11.19 24.53 14.09
N GLU A 293 -10.91 25.76 14.50
CA GLU A 293 -11.90 26.76 14.88
C GLU A 293 -11.71 28.02 14.03
N ARG A 294 -12.78 28.79 13.80
CA ARG A 294 -12.66 30.07 13.09
C ARG A 294 -11.83 31.04 13.93
N ALA A 295 -10.92 31.77 13.28
CA ALA A 295 -10.01 32.71 13.96
C ALA A 295 -10.71 34.00 14.41
#